data_AF-A0A124IDR3-F1
#
_entry.id   AF-A0A124IDR3-F1
#
_cell.length_a   1.000
_cell.length_b   1.000
_cell.length_c   1.000
_cell.angle_alpha   90.00
_cell.angle_beta   90.00
_cell.angle_gamma   90.00
#
_symmetry.space_group_name_H-M   'P 1'
#
loop_
_entity.id
_entity.type
_entity.pdbx_description
1 polymer ?
#
loop_
_entity_poly.entity_id
_entity_poly.type
_entity_poly.pdbx_seq_one_letter_code
_entity_poly.pdbx_strand_id
1 'polypeptide(L)'
;MTMPHHALDITLTRPLTLAELQQAARTMPLAANHDATHLMTVVPAKTPGKALNRLRHRMGGRLPIDVITTHYPDSSGQILLNVAFPPVTQTVLRAAADRAGQPPRRFVQLALHRALARHASDEANRLDQEVQHLLAHTPASHFLAAVGCALAHTPGVAPC
;
A
#
# COMPACT_ATOMS: atom_id res chain seq x y z
N MET A 1 8.18 31.00 9.47
CA MET A 1 7.89 29.95 8.45
C MET A 1 7.36 28.72 9.18
N THR A 2 6.11 28.32 8.93
CA THR A 2 5.54 27.10 9.51
C THR A 2 6.19 25.87 8.87
N MET A 3 6.61 24.89 9.68
CA MET A 3 7.14 23.64 9.15
C MET A 3 5.97 22.77 8.65
N PRO A 4 6.00 22.29 7.39
CA PRO A 4 4.97 21.38 6.92
C PRO A 4 5.00 20.06 7.70
N HIS A 5 3.82 19.49 7.87
CA HIS A 5 3.61 18.20 8.50
C HIS A 5 3.17 17.21 7.44
N HIS A 6 3.76 16.02 7.46
CA HIS A 6 3.47 14.97 6.48
C HIS A 6 2.89 13.76 7.19
N ALA A 7 1.69 13.34 6.79
CA ALA A 7 1.08 12.09 7.21
C ALA A 7 1.77 10.91 6.51
N LEU A 8 2.27 9.97 7.29
CA LEU A 8 3.04 8.82 6.83
C LEU A 8 2.39 7.53 7.33
N ASP A 9 2.31 6.55 6.45
CA ASP A 9 1.92 5.18 6.78
C ASP A 9 3.16 4.31 6.89
N ILE A 10 3.14 3.36 7.83
CA ILE A 10 4.20 2.42 8.11
C ILE A 10 3.59 1.02 8.01
N THR A 11 4.07 0.23 7.05
CA THR A 11 3.76 -1.20 6.97
C THR A 11 4.86 -1.99 7.68
N LEU A 12 4.46 -2.96 8.49
CA LEU A 12 5.36 -3.79 9.28
C LEU A 12 5.43 -5.21 8.73
N THR A 13 6.59 -5.86 8.87
CA THR A 13 6.75 -7.27 8.46
C THR A 13 6.07 -8.25 9.40
N ARG A 14 5.71 -7.82 10.61
CA ARG A 14 4.93 -8.56 11.59
C ARG A 14 4.11 -7.62 12.48
N PRO A 15 3.04 -8.10 13.11
CA PRO A 15 2.33 -7.36 14.14
C PRO A 15 3.26 -6.92 15.29
N LEU A 16 2.96 -5.76 15.87
CA LEU A 16 3.55 -5.34 17.14
C LEU A 16 2.79 -5.87 18.33
N THR A 17 3.53 -6.19 19.39
CA THR A 17 2.95 -6.32 20.73
C THR A 17 2.58 -4.94 21.27
N LEU A 18 1.66 -4.90 22.24
CA LEU A 18 1.28 -3.66 22.92
C LEU A 18 2.49 -2.96 23.56
N ALA A 19 3.43 -3.71 24.13
CA ALA A 19 4.63 -3.16 24.74
C ALA A 19 5.57 -2.51 23.71
N GLU A 20 5.77 -3.15 22.56
CA GLU A 20 6.54 -2.58 21.45
C GLU A 20 5.90 -1.29 20.93
N LEU A 21 4.57 -1.28 20.78
CA LEU A 21 3.83 -0.09 20.36
C LEU A 21 3.96 1.04 21.38
N GLN A 22 3.77 0.77 22.66
CA GLN A 22 3.92 1.77 23.73
C GLN A 22 5.34 2.34 23.76
N GLN A 23 6.35 1.49 23.62
CA GLN A 23 7.75 1.93 23.58
C GLN A 23 8.05 2.79 22.34
N ALA A 24 7.49 2.42 21.18
CA ALA A 24 7.61 3.20 19.96
C ALA A 24 6.91 4.56 20.09
N ALA A 25 5.71 4.60 20.69
CA ALA A 25 4.91 5.79 20.90
C ALA A 25 5.60 6.84 21.79
N ARG A 26 6.54 6.42 22.67
CA ARG A 26 7.38 7.34 23.45
C ARG A 26 8.36 8.15 22.59
N THR A 27 8.71 7.66 21.40
CA THR A 27 9.64 8.33 20.48
C THR A 27 8.92 9.31 19.55
N MET A 28 7.72 8.94 19.09
CA MET A 28 6.84 9.79 18.30
C MET A 28 5.39 9.31 18.41
N PRO A 29 4.40 10.19 18.26
CA PRO A 29 3.00 9.78 18.20
C PRO A 29 2.76 8.79 17.07
N LEU A 30 2.17 7.63 17.40
CA LEU A 30 1.84 6.56 16.47
C LEU A 30 0.41 6.12 16.73
N ALA A 31 -0.37 5.95 15.67
CA ALA A 31 -1.67 5.29 15.70
C ALA A 31 -1.54 3.93 15.01
N ALA A 32 -1.95 2.85 15.67
CA ALA A 32 -1.94 1.52 15.08
C ALA A 32 -3.32 1.16 14.52
N ASN A 33 -3.37 0.37 13.45
CA ASN A 33 -4.58 -0.30 13.03
C ASN A 33 -4.93 -1.48 13.96
N HIS A 34 -6.06 -2.15 13.71
CA HIS A 34 -6.58 -3.19 14.59
C HIS A 34 -5.63 -4.38 14.79
N ASP A 35 -4.94 -4.82 13.72
CA ASP A 35 -4.02 -5.97 13.76
C ASP A 35 -2.57 -5.58 14.10
N ALA A 36 -2.31 -4.30 14.37
CA ALA A 36 -0.99 -3.74 14.66
C ALA A 36 0.10 -4.04 13.60
N THR A 37 -0.29 -4.26 12.34
CA THR A 37 0.64 -4.40 11.19
C THR A 37 0.81 -3.10 10.42
N HIS A 38 -0.10 -2.14 10.61
CA HIS A 38 -0.02 -0.80 10.03
C HIS A 38 -0.02 0.26 11.11
N LEU A 39 0.90 1.21 11.00
CA LEU A 39 0.96 2.39 11.86
C LEU A 39 0.85 3.67 11.03
N MET A 40 0.25 4.70 11.61
CA MET A 40 0.19 6.05 11.06
C MET A 40 0.90 7.04 11.99
N THR A 41 1.55 8.04 11.40
CA THR A 41 2.15 9.15 12.15
C THR A 41 2.20 10.42 11.31
N VAL A 42 2.40 11.56 11.98
CA VAL A 42 2.59 12.85 11.34
C VAL A 42 3.99 13.37 11.69
N VAL A 43 4.81 13.59 10.67
CA VAL A 43 6.21 14.00 10.84
C VAL A 43 6.43 15.40 10.26
N PRO A 44 6.92 16.38 11.06
CA PRO A 44 7.30 17.68 10.53
C PRO A 44 8.56 17.55 9.70
N ALA A 45 8.56 18.02 8.44
CA ALA A 45 9.75 18.08 7.59
C ALA A 45 9.60 19.16 6.51
N LYS A 46 10.71 19.59 5.90
CA LYS A 46 10.66 20.53 4.77
C LYS A 46 10.07 19.90 3.50
N THR A 47 10.24 18.59 3.36
CA THR A 47 9.77 17.81 2.21
C THR A 47 9.30 16.45 2.68
N PRO A 48 8.38 15.79 1.94
CA PRO A 48 7.94 14.44 2.27
C PRO A 48 9.11 13.45 2.38
N GLY A 49 10.05 13.46 1.42
CA GLY A 49 11.22 12.57 1.46
C GLY A 49 12.08 12.76 2.72
N LYS A 50 12.20 14.00 3.24
CA LYS A 50 12.86 14.24 4.54
C LYS A 50 12.05 13.70 5.71
N ALA A 51 10.73 13.73 5.63
CA ALA A 51 9.85 13.12 6.64
C ALA A 51 10.05 11.59 6.70
N LEU A 52 10.03 10.92 5.55
CA LEU A 52 10.24 9.47 5.45
C LEU A 52 11.62 9.07 5.99
N ASN A 53 12.68 9.77 5.59
CA ASN A 53 14.03 9.48 6.07
C ASN A 53 14.18 9.73 7.59
N ARG A 54 13.56 10.79 8.10
CA ARG A 54 13.54 11.09 9.54
C ARG A 54 12.84 9.97 10.33
N LEU A 55 11.71 9.49 9.82
CA LEU A 55 10.99 8.36 10.41
C LEU A 55 11.87 7.10 10.40
N ARG A 56 12.44 6.75 9.24
CA ARG A 56 13.30 5.57 9.10
C ARG A 56 14.49 5.63 10.06
N HIS A 57 15.15 6.78 10.20
CA HIS A 57 16.28 6.90 11.14
C HIS A 57 15.87 6.79 12.61
N ARG A 58 14.70 7.31 12.99
CA ARG A 58 14.22 7.24 14.38
C ARG A 58 13.70 5.86 14.76
N MET A 59 13.11 5.15 13.80
CA MET A 59 12.34 3.94 14.07
C MET A 59 12.92 2.66 13.45
N GLY A 60 13.85 2.75 12.49
CA GLY A 60 14.31 1.60 11.70
C GLY A 60 15.04 0.51 12.47
N GLY A 61 15.59 0.81 13.65
CA GLY A 61 16.15 -0.19 14.58
C GLY A 61 15.19 -0.61 15.70
N ARG A 62 14.00 0.01 15.78
CA ARG A 62 13.02 -0.20 16.86
C ARG A 62 11.76 -0.90 16.41
N LEU A 63 11.44 -0.79 15.13
CA LEU A 63 10.25 -1.37 14.53
C LEU A 63 10.64 -2.29 13.38
N PRO A 64 9.91 -3.39 13.15
CA PRO A 64 10.08 -4.27 12.00
C PRO A 64 9.46 -3.63 10.75
N ILE A 65 9.99 -2.46 10.34
CA ILE A 65 9.45 -1.67 9.24
C ILE A 65 9.78 -2.33 7.91
N ASP A 66 8.74 -2.67 7.16
CA ASP A 66 8.85 -3.06 5.76
C ASP A 66 8.96 -1.79 4.89
N VAL A 67 7.84 -1.09 4.74
CA VAL A 67 7.71 0.09 3.88
C VAL A 67 7.19 1.29 4.68
N ILE A 68 7.67 2.49 4.34
CA ILE A 68 7.10 3.76 4.80
C ILE A 68 6.57 4.48 3.57
N THR A 69 5.33 4.96 3.62
CA THR A 69 4.71 5.70 2.52
C THR A 69 4.18 7.05 2.97
N THR A 70 4.01 7.98 2.03
CA THR A 70 3.13 9.13 2.26
C THR A 70 1.69 8.67 2.22
N HIS A 71 0.89 9.07 3.20
CA HIS A 71 -0.52 8.72 3.26
C HIS A 71 -1.32 9.37 2.12
N TYR A 72 -1.02 10.63 1.82
CA TYR A 72 -1.64 11.35 0.72
C TYR A 72 -0.74 11.41 -0.50
N PRO A 73 -1.30 11.29 -1.71
CA PRO A 73 -0.56 11.53 -2.94
C PRO A 73 -0.14 13.00 -3.06
N ASP A 74 0.93 13.25 -3.81
CA ASP A 74 1.34 14.59 -4.19
C ASP A 74 0.42 15.18 -5.28
N SER A 75 0.72 16.40 -5.72
CA SER A 75 -0.04 17.09 -6.77
C SER A 75 -0.08 16.37 -8.11
N SER A 76 0.79 15.37 -8.30
CA SER A 76 0.90 14.52 -9.49
C SER A 76 0.19 13.18 -9.31
N GLY A 77 -0.50 12.98 -8.18
CA GLY A 77 -1.12 11.70 -7.83
C GLY A 77 -0.14 10.65 -7.32
N GLN A 78 1.12 11.01 -7.03
CA GLN A 78 2.14 10.03 -6.66
C GLN A 78 2.31 9.92 -5.15
N ILE A 79 2.42 8.70 -4.65
CA ILE A 79 2.87 8.42 -3.29
C ILE A 79 4.38 8.17 -3.27
N LEU A 80 5.04 8.62 -2.22
CA LEU A 80 6.47 8.33 -2.02
C LEU A 80 6.63 7.10 -1.17
N LEU A 81 7.44 6.16 -1.65
CA LEU A 81 7.81 4.95 -0.93
C LEU A 81 9.26 5.08 -0.44
N ASN A 82 9.48 4.74 0.82
CA ASN A 82 10.79 4.46 1.37
C ASN A 82 10.82 2.96 1.68
N VAL A 83 11.63 2.23 0.91
CA VAL A 83 11.79 0.78 1.00
C VAL A 83 13.25 0.48 1.33
N ALA A 84 13.48 -0.43 2.28
CA ALA A 84 14.81 -0.90 2.61
C ALA A 84 15.05 -2.25 1.94
N PHE A 85 16.01 -2.28 1.00
CA PHE A 85 16.40 -3.53 0.36
C PHE A 85 17.59 -4.16 1.11
N PRO A 86 17.63 -5.50 1.25
CA PRO A 86 18.83 -6.19 1.67
C PRO A 86 20.03 -5.82 0.79
N PRO A 87 21.27 -5.82 1.30
CA PRO A 87 22.45 -5.40 0.54
C PRO A 87 22.61 -6.13 -0.80
N VAL A 88 22.36 -7.44 -0.82
CA VAL A 88 22.40 -8.27 -2.04
C VAL A 88 21.40 -7.77 -3.08
N THR A 89 20.15 -7.56 -2.67
CA THR A 89 19.08 -7.02 -3.54
C THR A 89 19.44 -5.64 -4.04
N GLN A 90 20.03 -4.78 -3.20
CA GLN A 90 20.47 -3.46 -3.61
C GLN A 90 21.55 -3.52 -4.70
N THR A 91 22.53 -4.42 -4.57
CA THR A 91 23.57 -4.63 -5.59
C THR A 91 22.98 -5.12 -6.91
N VAL A 92 22.07 -6.09 -6.85
CA VAL A 92 21.38 -6.61 -8.04
C VAL A 92 20.57 -5.52 -8.74
N LEU A 93 19.82 -4.71 -7.97
CA LEU A 93 19.04 -3.60 -8.51
C LEU A 93 19.92 -2.52 -9.17
N ARG A 94 21.06 -2.20 -8.56
CA ARG A 94 22.02 -1.25 -9.16
C ARG A 94 22.57 -1.79 -10.47
N ALA A 95 23.09 -3.01 -10.49
CA ALA A 95 23.61 -3.62 -11.71
C ALA A 95 22.56 -3.76 -12.83
N ALA A 96 21.29 -4.01 -12.48
CA ALA A 96 20.19 -4.03 -13.44
C ALA A 96 19.87 -2.64 -13.99
N ALA A 97 19.83 -1.62 -13.12
CA ALA A 97 19.60 -0.24 -13.50
C ALA A 97 20.73 0.31 -14.40
N ASP A 98 21.98 -0.01 -14.07
CA ASP A 98 23.16 0.37 -14.85
C ASP A 98 23.12 -0.25 -16.25
N ARG A 99 22.81 -1.56 -16.36
CA ARG A 99 22.61 -2.23 -17.66
C ARG A 99 21.47 -1.62 -18.48
N ALA A 100 20.44 -1.09 -17.81
CA ALA A 100 19.31 -0.43 -18.46
C ALA A 100 19.60 1.06 -18.78
N GLY A 101 20.76 1.61 -18.41
CA GLY A 101 21.10 3.02 -18.59
C GLY A 101 20.21 3.97 -17.78
N GLN A 102 19.70 3.51 -16.63
CA GLN A 102 18.72 4.25 -15.82
C GLN A 102 19.22 4.46 -14.39
N PRO A 103 18.87 5.58 -13.74
CA PRO A 103 19.15 5.72 -12.32
C PRO A 103 18.31 4.69 -11.52
N PRO A 104 18.87 4.07 -10.45
CA PRO A 104 18.20 2.99 -9.71
C PRO A 104 16.76 3.32 -9.27
N ARG A 105 16.51 4.57 -8.84
CA ARG A 105 15.17 5.01 -8.45
C ARG A 105 14.17 4.91 -9.61
N ARG A 106 14.54 5.38 -10.81
CA ARG A 106 13.68 5.33 -11.99
C ARG A 106 13.48 3.91 -12.47
N PHE A 107 14.54 3.10 -12.42
CA PHE A 107 14.47 1.68 -12.75
C PHE A 107 13.44 0.94 -11.88
N VAL A 108 13.54 1.10 -10.55
CA VAL A 108 12.58 0.50 -9.59
C VAL A 108 11.16 1.03 -9.82
N GLN A 109 11.00 2.34 -10.02
CA GLN A 109 9.69 2.93 -10.30
C GLN A 109 9.02 2.32 -11.54
N LEU A 110 9.76 2.20 -12.65
CA LEU A 110 9.23 1.59 -13.88
C LEU A 110 8.94 0.10 -13.70
N ALA A 111 9.81 -0.63 -12.99
CA ALA A 111 9.58 -2.03 -12.67
C ALA A 111 8.29 -2.21 -11.84
N LEU A 112 8.07 -1.36 -10.83
CA LEU A 112 6.87 -1.38 -10.00
C LEU A 112 5.61 -1.06 -10.81
N HIS A 113 5.62 -0.01 -11.65
CA HIS A 113 4.48 0.30 -12.51
C HIS A 113 4.14 -0.87 -13.47
N ARG A 114 5.16 -1.50 -14.06
CA ARG A 114 4.94 -2.68 -14.92
C ARG A 114 4.39 -3.86 -14.14
N ALA A 115 4.86 -4.09 -12.92
CA ALA A 115 4.35 -5.16 -12.06
C ALA A 115 2.90 -4.92 -11.66
N LEU A 116 2.55 -3.69 -11.27
CA LEU A 116 1.18 -3.31 -10.93
C LEU A 116 0.23 -3.42 -12.12
N ALA A 117 0.65 -2.96 -13.31
CA ALA A 117 -0.16 -3.06 -14.52
C ALA A 117 -0.44 -4.53 -14.91
N ARG A 118 0.59 -5.40 -14.81
CA ARG A 118 0.40 -6.84 -15.01
C ARG A 118 -0.56 -7.43 -13.99
N HIS A 119 -0.34 -7.15 -12.71
CA HIS A 119 -1.20 -7.67 -11.65
C HIS A 119 -2.66 -7.25 -11.83
N ALA A 120 -2.92 -5.99 -12.18
CA ALA A 120 -4.28 -5.51 -12.47
C ALA A 120 -4.92 -6.24 -13.67
N SER A 121 -4.13 -6.49 -14.73
CA SER A 121 -4.60 -7.25 -15.88
C SER A 121 -4.89 -8.71 -15.52
N ASP A 122 -4.02 -9.34 -14.73
CA ASP A 122 -4.16 -10.74 -14.32
C ASP A 122 -5.40 -10.91 -13.42
N GLU A 123 -5.63 -9.97 -12.50
CA GLU A 123 -6.81 -10.00 -11.63
C GLU A 123 -8.11 -9.74 -12.42
N ALA A 124 -8.09 -8.82 -13.39
CA ALA A 124 -9.23 -8.62 -14.27
C ALA A 124 -9.57 -9.88 -15.07
N ASN A 125 -8.56 -10.56 -15.63
CA ASN A 125 -8.74 -11.82 -16.35
C ASN A 125 -9.28 -12.93 -15.44
N ARG A 126 -8.76 -13.02 -14.22
CA ARG A 126 -9.23 -13.98 -13.22
C ARG A 126 -10.69 -13.74 -12.86
N LEU A 127 -11.07 -12.50 -12.59
CA LEU A 127 -12.45 -12.13 -12.28
C LEU A 127 -13.39 -12.43 -13.45
N ASP A 128 -12.98 -12.14 -14.68
CA ASP A 128 -13.77 -12.46 -15.87
C ASP A 128 -14.00 -13.97 -16.02
N GLN A 129 -12.96 -14.78 -15.77
CA GLN A 129 -13.08 -16.25 -15.77
C GLN A 129 -14.02 -16.77 -14.68
N GLU A 130 -13.95 -16.23 -13.46
CA GLU A 130 -14.85 -16.60 -12.37
C GLU A 130 -16.30 -16.22 -12.69
N VAL A 131 -16.53 -15.05 -13.29
CA VAL A 131 -17.87 -14.62 -13.74
C VAL A 131 -18.38 -15.55 -14.84
N GLN A 132 -17.57 -15.86 -15.85
CA GLN A 132 -17.95 -16.80 -16.92
C GLN A 132 -18.27 -18.18 -16.36
N HIS A 133 -17.47 -18.68 -15.42
CA HIS A 133 -17.70 -19.96 -14.77
C HIS A 133 -19.00 -19.96 -13.97
N LEU A 134 -19.27 -18.89 -13.20
CA LEU A 134 -20.52 -18.73 -12.46
C LEU A 134 -21.73 -18.73 -13.41
N LEU A 135 -21.66 -17.98 -14.51
CA LEU A 135 -22.74 -17.89 -15.51
C LEU A 135 -22.98 -19.22 -16.22
N ALA A 136 -21.92 -19.95 -16.58
CA ALA A 136 -22.03 -21.24 -17.26
C ALA A 136 -22.72 -22.31 -16.40
N HIS A 137 -22.58 -22.24 -15.08
CA HIS A 137 -23.14 -23.21 -14.13
C HIS A 137 -24.39 -22.70 -13.40
N THR A 138 -24.87 -21.50 -13.71
CA THR A 138 -26.10 -20.94 -13.13
C THR A 138 -27.24 -21.09 -14.13
N PRO A 139 -28.34 -21.77 -13.79
CA PRO A 139 -29.49 -21.84 -14.68
C PRO A 139 -30.09 -20.44 -14.89
N ALA A 140 -30.53 -20.16 -16.11
CA ALA A 140 -31.00 -18.83 -16.51
C ALA A 140 -32.10 -18.27 -15.58
N SER A 141 -32.96 -19.13 -15.02
CA SER A 141 -33.99 -18.73 -14.05
C SER A 141 -33.41 -18.18 -12.75
N HIS A 142 -32.39 -18.82 -12.18
CA HIS A 142 -31.72 -18.33 -10.97
C HIS A 142 -30.93 -17.05 -11.24
N PHE A 143 -30.31 -16.94 -12.42
CA PHE A 143 -29.61 -15.71 -12.81
C PHE A 143 -30.59 -14.53 -12.96
N LEU A 144 -31.70 -14.71 -13.67
CA LEU A 144 -32.73 -13.69 -13.83
C LEU A 144 -33.38 -13.30 -12.49
N ALA A 145 -33.60 -14.27 -11.60
CA ALA A 145 -34.10 -13.98 -10.25
C ALA A 145 -33.09 -13.17 -9.44
N ALA A 146 -31.79 -13.51 -9.47
CA ALA A 146 -30.75 -12.77 -8.76
C ALA A 146 -30.58 -11.34 -9.31
N VAL A 147 -30.59 -11.16 -10.64
CA VAL A 147 -30.55 -9.84 -11.29
C VAL A 147 -31.81 -9.04 -10.95
N GLY A 148 -32.98 -9.67 -10.99
CA GLY A 148 -34.25 -9.06 -10.57
C GLY A 148 -34.20 -8.57 -9.13
N CYS A 149 -33.69 -9.40 -8.20
CA CYS A 149 -33.49 -9.03 -6.81
C CYS A 149 -32.50 -7.87 -6.67
N ALA A 150 -31.36 -7.91 -7.36
CA ALA A 150 -30.33 -6.86 -7.29
C ALA A 150 -30.81 -5.51 -7.86
N LEU A 151 -31.57 -5.54 -8.96
CA LEU A 151 -32.17 -4.34 -9.57
C LEU A 151 -33.35 -3.80 -8.75
N ALA A 152 -34.09 -4.67 -8.07
CA ALA A 152 -35.16 -4.28 -7.15
C ALA A 152 -34.63 -3.78 -5.79
N HIS A 153 -33.40 -4.16 -5.41
CA HIS A 153 -32.68 -3.56 -4.29
C HIS A 153 -32.15 -2.18 -4.70
N THR A 154 -33.05 -1.19 -4.74
CA THR A 154 -32.64 0.20 -4.58
C THR A 154 -31.97 0.34 -3.21
N PRO A 155 -30.70 0.78 -3.12
CA PRO A 155 -30.07 1.06 -1.84
C PRO A 155 -30.89 2.16 -1.13
N GLY A 156 -31.60 1.80 -0.07
CA GLY A 156 -32.42 2.73 0.73
C GLY A 156 -33.82 2.24 1.11
N VAL A 157 -34.30 1.11 0.60
CA VAL A 157 -35.60 0.54 1.03
C VAL A 157 -35.36 -0.74 1.82
N ALA A 158 -35.79 -0.74 3.09
CA ALA A 158 -35.72 -1.91 3.96
C ALA A 158 -36.60 -3.05 3.42
N PRO A 159 -36.16 -4.32 3.52
CA PRO A 159 -37.03 -5.44 3.20
C PRO A 159 -38.12 -5.56 4.28
N CYS A 160 -39.36 -5.72 3.83
CA CYS A 160 -40.52 -6.03 4.67
C CYS A 160 -40.41 -7.41 5.30
#